data_AF-A0A9X4MFR1-F1
#
_entry.id   AF-A0A9X4MFR1-F1
#
_cell.length_a   1.000
_cell.length_b   1.000
_cell.length_c   1.000
_cell.angle_alpha   90.00
_cell.angle_beta   90.00
_cell.angle_gamma   90.00
#
_symmetry.space_group_name_H-M   'P 1'
#
loop_
_entity.id
_entity.type
_entity.pdbx_description
1 polymer ?
#
loop_
_entity_poly.entity_id
_entity_poly.type
_entity_poly.pdbx_seq_one_letter_code
_entity_poly.pdbx_strand_id
1 'polypeptide(L)'
;MGLDSERLKHRGRLAEKEADARRLDMSIQGDIAAIRDLLDPFAPIEDLRAEVAASQAVELAGKHAEYCGVLAEIKAIKKALGI
;
A
#
# COMPACT_ATOMS: atom_id res chain seq x y z
N MET A 1 -33.00 -1.03 17.60
CA MET A 1 -31.66 -1.41 18.10
C MET A 1 -30.71 -1.93 17.00
N GLY A 2 -31.01 -1.81 15.69
CA GLY A 2 -30.15 -2.36 14.61
C GLY A 2 -29.12 -1.39 14.01
N LEU A 3 -29.50 -0.11 13.82
CA LEU A 3 -28.69 0.90 13.12
C LEU A 3 -27.35 1.20 13.82
N ASP A 4 -27.34 1.23 15.15
CA ASP A 4 -26.12 1.49 15.92
C ASP A 4 -25.12 0.32 15.83
N SER A 5 -25.61 -0.91 15.72
CA SER A 5 -24.77 -2.10 15.56
C SER A 5 -24.11 -2.15 14.17
N GLU A 6 -24.85 -1.83 13.11
CA GLU A 6 -24.32 -1.76 11.74
C GLU A 6 -23.29 -0.64 11.60
N ARG A 7 -23.59 0.54 12.14
CA ARG A 7 -22.66 1.66 12.14
C ARG A 7 -21.36 1.34 12.89
N LEU A 8 -21.45 0.63 14.02
CA LEU A 8 -20.28 0.18 14.78
C LEU A 8 -19.44 -0.82 13.98
N LYS A 9 -20.07 -1.78 13.29
CA LYS A 9 -19.37 -2.73 12.41
C LYS A 9 -18.62 -2.02 11.28
N HIS A 10 -19.26 -1.04 10.62
CA HIS A 10 -18.61 -0.27 9.57
C HIS A 10 -17.43 0.55 10.07
N ARG A 11 -17.50 1.11 11.29
CA ARG A 11 -16.37 1.80 11.93
C ARG A 11 -15.22 0.84 12.26
N GLY A 12 -15.51 -0.36 12.75
CA GLY A 12 -14.48 -1.39 12.98
C GLY A 12 -13.75 -1.76 11.69
N ARG A 13 -14.51 -2.07 10.63
CA ARG A 13 -13.95 -2.38 9.31
C ARG A 13 -13.16 -1.22 8.71
N LEU A 14 -13.59 0.02 8.93
CA LEU A 14 -12.84 1.20 8.51
C LEU A 14 -11.47 1.25 9.20
N ALA A 15 -11.42 1.05 10.52
CA ALA A 15 -10.19 1.09 11.28
C ALA A 15 -9.20 -0.01 10.85
N GLU A 16 -9.72 -1.23 10.57
CA GLU A 16 -8.93 -2.33 10.01
C GLU A 16 -8.30 -1.94 8.66
N LYS A 17 -9.12 -1.43 7.73
CA LYS A 17 -8.62 -1.05 6.40
C LYS A 17 -7.64 0.11 6.44
N GLU A 18 -7.84 1.07 7.33
CA GLU A 18 -6.88 2.15 7.54
C GLU A 18 -5.55 1.63 8.12
N ALA A 19 -5.57 0.59 8.96
CA ALA A 19 -4.34 -0.06 9.43
C ALA A 19 -3.64 -0.83 8.30
N ASP A 20 -4.38 -1.55 7.47
CA ASP A 20 -3.85 -2.24 6.29
C ASP A 20 -3.19 -1.27 5.31
N ALA A 21 -3.84 -0.14 5.03
CA ALA A 21 -3.29 0.91 4.17
C ALA A 21 -1.97 1.44 4.73
N ARG A 22 -1.88 1.74 6.03
CA ARG A 22 -0.63 2.19 6.67
C ARG A 22 0.49 1.15 6.59
N ARG A 23 0.15 -0.14 6.76
CA ARG A 23 1.12 -1.24 6.64
C ARG A 23 1.67 -1.35 5.21
N LEU A 24 0.80 -1.27 4.21
CA LEU A 24 1.18 -1.31 2.80
C LEU A 24 2.02 -0.10 2.42
N ASP A 25 1.64 1.11 2.84
CA ASP A 25 2.40 2.34 2.59
C ASP A 25 3.83 2.22 3.14
N MET A 26 3.99 1.79 4.39
CA MET A 26 5.32 1.58 4.98
C MET A 26 6.16 0.56 4.19
N SER A 27 5.56 -0.56 3.77
CA SER A 27 6.24 -1.56 2.95
C SER A 27 6.65 -0.99 1.59
N ILE A 28 5.77 -0.24 0.93
CA ILE A 28 6.00 0.40 -0.37
C ILE A 28 7.17 1.38 -0.29
N GLN A 29 7.24 2.19 0.77
CA GLN A 29 8.38 3.11 0.96
C GLN A 29 9.70 2.35 1.10
N GLY A 30 9.69 1.21 1.79
CA GLY A 30 10.85 0.32 1.89
C GLY A 30 11.29 -0.23 0.53
N ASP A 31 10.34 -0.69 -0.29
CA ASP A 31 10.64 -1.21 -1.64
C ASP A 31 11.20 -0.10 -2.55
N ILE A 32 10.66 1.13 -2.47
CA ILE A 32 11.17 2.28 -3.23
C ILE A 32 12.62 2.59 -2.86
N ALA A 33 12.94 2.60 -1.56
CA ALA A 33 14.31 2.82 -1.11
C ALA A 33 15.26 1.72 -1.62
N ALA A 34 14.87 0.46 -1.47
CA ALA A 34 15.67 -0.68 -1.94
C ALA A 34 15.92 -0.64 -3.45
N ILE A 35 14.90 -0.31 -4.26
CA ILE A 35 15.08 -0.19 -5.72
C ILE A 35 16.07 0.93 -6.08
N ARG A 36 16.00 2.07 -5.38
CA ARG A 36 16.93 3.19 -5.60
C ARG A 36 18.36 2.79 -5.26
N ASP A 37 18.57 2.07 -4.17
CA ASP A 37 19.89 1.60 -3.77
C ASP A 37 20.49 0.61 -4.78
N LEU A 38 19.65 -0.20 -5.43
CA LEU A 38 20.07 -1.13 -6.49
C LEU A 38 20.39 -0.44 -7.82
N LEU A 39 19.91 0.80 -8.00
CA LEU A 39 20.01 1.60 -9.22
C LEU A 39 20.72 2.93 -8.94
N ASP A 40 21.82 2.88 -8.19
CA ASP A 40 22.64 4.06 -7.91
C ASP A 40 23.09 4.72 -9.24
N PRO A 41 22.69 5.98 -9.51
CA PRO A 41 23.03 6.65 -10.76
C PRO A 41 24.52 6.98 -10.91
N PHE A 42 25.31 6.86 -9.84
CA PHE A 42 26.75 7.13 -9.86
C PHE A 42 27.59 5.85 -9.91
N ALA A 43 26.97 4.67 -9.79
CA ALA A 43 27.66 3.40 -9.95
C ALA A 43 28.02 3.14 -11.42
N PRO A 44 29.15 2.45 -11.70
CA PRO A 44 29.43 1.90 -13.02
C PRO A 44 28.30 0.99 -13.51
N ILE A 45 28.08 0.94 -14.83
CA ILE A 45 26.97 0.16 -15.42
C ILE A 45 27.14 -1.34 -15.13
N GLU A 46 28.39 -1.82 -15.10
CA GLU A 46 28.73 -3.20 -14.77
C GLU A 46 28.34 -3.62 -13.34
N ASP A 47 28.17 -2.66 -12.43
CA ASP A 47 27.79 -2.91 -11.04
C ASP A 47 26.27 -2.82 -10.82
N LEU A 48 25.50 -2.40 -11.84
CA LEU A 48 24.05 -2.27 -11.74
C LEU A 48 23.39 -3.64 -11.52
N ARG A 49 22.62 -3.73 -10.44
CA ARG A 49 21.87 -4.93 -10.08
C ARG A 49 20.48 -4.94 -10.73
N ALA A 50 20.44 -4.71 -12.04
CA ALA A 50 19.22 -4.45 -12.80
C ALA A 50 18.16 -5.57 -12.70
N GLU A 51 18.58 -6.84 -12.71
CA GLU A 51 17.66 -7.98 -12.57
C GLU A 51 16.96 -8.00 -11.20
N VAL A 52 17.70 -7.68 -10.13
CA VAL A 52 17.17 -7.61 -8.76
C VAL A 52 16.20 -6.44 -8.65
N ALA A 53 16.59 -5.27 -9.19
CA ALA A 53 15.74 -4.08 -9.21
C ALA A 53 14.44 -4.32 -9.97
N ALA A 54 14.49 -5.02 -11.11
CA ALA A 54 13.31 -5.38 -11.90
C ALA A 54 12.35 -6.29 -11.11
N SER A 55 12.87 -7.31 -10.42
CA SER A 55 12.05 -8.18 -9.57
C SER A 55 11.38 -7.40 -8.44
N GLN A 56 12.14 -6.55 -7.74
CA GLN A 56 11.61 -5.72 -6.65
C GLN A 56 10.55 -4.73 -7.16
N ALA A 57 10.72 -4.18 -8.37
CA ALA A 57 9.75 -3.28 -8.98
C ALA A 57 8.41 -3.96 -9.30
N VAL A 58 8.42 -5.24 -9.69
CA VAL A 58 7.19 -6.01 -9.91
C VAL A 58 6.45 -6.24 -8.59
N GLU A 59 7.17 -6.57 -7.51
CA GLU A 59 6.57 -6.69 -6.18
C GLU A 59 5.98 -5.37 -5.68
N LEU A 60 6.71 -4.28 -5.85
CA LEU A 60 6.25 -2.92 -5.56
C LEU A 60 4.95 -2.61 -6.33
N ALA A 61 4.90 -2.92 -7.62
CA ALA A 61 3.71 -2.69 -8.44
C ALA A 61 2.49 -3.46 -7.92
N GLY A 62 2.67 -4.71 -7.47
CA GLY A 62 1.62 -5.51 -6.84
C GLY A 62 1.12 -4.88 -5.54
N LYS A 63 2.03 -4.52 -4.63
CA LYS A 63 1.70 -3.86 -3.35
C LYS A 63 0.99 -2.52 -3.58
N HIS A 64 1.44 -1.74 -4.56
CA HIS A 64 0.80 -0.47 -4.92
C HIS A 64 -0.63 -0.67 -5.44
N ALA A 65 -0.86 -1.67 -6.30
CA ALA A 65 -2.21 -2.00 -6.75
C ALA A 65 -3.13 -2.41 -5.58
N GLU A 66 -2.63 -3.24 -4.65
CA GLU A 66 -3.36 -3.62 -3.44
C GLU A 66 -3.68 -2.40 -2.57
N TYR A 67 -2.69 -1.52 -2.35
CA TYR A 67 -2.86 -0.29 -1.59
C TYR A 67 -3.95 0.61 -2.19
N CYS A 68 -3.94 0.81 -3.51
CA CYS A 68 -5.00 1.56 -4.20
C CYS A 68 -6.38 0.90 -4.01
N GLY A 69 -6.46 -0.43 -4.03
CA GLY A 69 -7.67 -1.18 -3.74
C GLY A 69 -8.20 -0.91 -2.32
N VAL A 70 -7.32 -0.98 -1.32
CA VAL A 70 -7.69 -0.69 0.08
C VAL A 70 -8.16 0.76 0.24
N LEU A 71 -7.52 1.74 -0.41
CA LEU A 71 -7.97 3.13 -0.39
C LEU A 71 -9.38 3.30 -1.00
N ALA A 72 -9.69 2.57 -2.07
CA ALA A 72 -11.01 2.59 -2.68
C ALA A 72 -12.08 2.00 -1.73
N GLU A 73 -11.76 0.92 -1.03
CA GLU A 73 -12.63 0.34 0.01
C GLU A 73 -12.86 1.30 1.17
N ILE A 74 -11.80 1.94 1.68
CA ILE A 74 -11.90 2.96 2.73
C ILE A 74 -12.85 4.07 2.29
N LYS A 75 -12.70 4.58 1.06
CA LYS A 75 -13.56 5.63 0.50
C LYS A 75 -15.02 5.18 0.45
N ALA A 76 -15.28 3.94 0.04
CA ALA A 76 -16.63 3.38 0.00
C ALA A 76 -17.25 3.26 1.40
N ILE A 77 -16.47 2.82 2.40
CA ILE A 77 -16.92 2.71 3.80
C ILE A 77 -17.20 4.10 4.39
N LYS A 78 -16.33 5.08 4.14
CA LYS A 78 -16.52 6.48 4.57
C LYS A 78 -17.84 7.05 4.01
N LYS A 79 -18.07 6.86 2.71
CA LYS A 79 -19.33 7.23 2.06
C LYS A 79 -20.56 6.57 2.70
N ALA A 80 -20.48 5.27 3.04
CA ALA A 80 -21.57 4.56 3.70
C ALA A 80 -21.84 5.06 5.13
N LEU A 81 -20.80 5.51 5.83
CA LEU A 81 -20.88 6.11 7.16
C LEU A 81 -21.32 7.59 7.16
N GLY A 82 -21.38 8.21 5.99
CA GLY A 82 -21.70 9.63 5.81
C GLY A 82 -20.58 10.58 6.22
N ILE A 83 -19.31 10.14 6.08
CA ILE A 83 -18.10 10.93 6.37
C ILE A 83 -17.19 11.03 5.14
#